data_AF-A0A496Z6V0-F1
#
_entry.id   AF-A0A496Z6V0-F1
#
_cell.length_a   1.000
_cell.length_b   1.000
_cell.length_c   1.000
_cell.angle_alpha   90.00
_cell.angle_beta   90.00
_cell.angle_gamma   90.00
#
_symmetry.space_group_name_H-M   'P 1'
#
loop_
_entity.id
_entity.type
_entity.pdbx_description
1 polymer ?
#
loop_
_entity_poly.entity_id
_entity_poly.type
_entity_poly.pdbx_seq_one_letter_code
_entity_poly.pdbx_strand_id
1 'polypeptide(L)' 'MPRLLLINPSNTHKGLGNIRATAFPPMNLPYLAAVTPSSYQIEVIDENIQPFAYR' A
#
# COMPACT_ATOMS: atom_id res chain seq x y z
N MET A 1 11.82 -1.01 18.45
CA MET A 1 11.57 -1.36 17.04
C MET A 1 11.03 -0.13 16.34
N PRO A 2 11.68 0.38 15.28
CA PRO A 2 11.11 1.43 14.44
C PRO A 2 9.87 0.90 13.69
N ARG A 3 8.91 1.80 13.43
CA ARG A 3 7.70 1.51 12.67
C ARG A 3 7.87 2.06 11.25
N LEU A 4 7.53 1.27 10.25
CA LEU A 4 7.54 1.67 8.85
C LEU A 4 6.15 1.41 8.26
N LEU A 5 5.52 2.47 7.76
CA LEU A 5 4.26 2.41 7.05
C LEU A 5 4.51 2.62 5.56
N LEU A 6 4.16 1.64 4.74
CA LEU A 6 4.25 1.69 3.29
C LEU A 6 2.86 1.94 2.71
N ILE A 7 2.72 2.96 1.88
CA ILE A 7 1.41 3.37 1.36
C ILE A 7 1.45 3.34 -0.17
N ASN A 8 0.47 2.68 -0.78
CA ASN A 8 0.13 2.83 -2.19
C ASN A 8 -1.03 3.83 -2.28
N PRO A 9 -0.75 5.13 -2.45
CA PRO A 9 -1.78 6.15 -2.39
C PRO A 9 -2.74 6.05 -3.57
N SER A 10 -3.97 6.49 -3.34
CA SER A 10 -5.02 6.54 -4.32
C SER A 10 -5.51 7.95 -4.59
N ASN A 11 -6.14 8.11 -5.75
CA ASN A 11 -6.72 9.35 -6.23
C ASN A 11 -7.89 9.01 -7.15
N THR A 12 -8.72 9.99 -7.43
CA THR A 12 -9.93 9.82 -8.26
C THR A 12 -9.64 9.75 -9.76
N HIS A 13 -8.44 10.16 -10.19
CA HIS A 13 -8.06 10.29 -11.60
C HIS A 13 -7.24 9.08 -12.06
N LYS A 14 -7.89 7.91 -12.16
CA LYS A 14 -7.25 6.64 -12.53
C LYS A 14 -8.01 5.93 -13.65
N GLY A 15 -7.27 5.24 -14.52
CA GLY A 15 -7.84 4.34 -15.52
C GLY A 15 -8.32 3.03 -14.88
N LEU A 16 -7.38 2.17 -14.46
CA LEU A 16 -7.68 0.80 -14.02
C LEU A 16 -7.80 0.64 -12.49
N GLY A 17 -7.28 1.58 -11.70
CA GLY A 17 -7.24 1.48 -10.23
C GLY A 17 -8.56 1.78 -9.52
N ASN A 18 -9.58 2.26 -10.24
CA ASN A 18 -10.89 2.61 -9.68
C ASN A 18 -11.88 1.43 -9.66
N ILE A 19 -11.55 0.33 -10.32
CA ILE A 19 -12.39 -0.86 -10.40
C ILE A 19 -11.63 -2.00 -9.71
N ARG A 20 -12.22 -2.58 -8.65
CA ARG A 20 -11.59 -3.64 -7.86
C ARG A 20 -11.15 -4.84 -8.68
N ALA A 21 -11.91 -5.19 -9.73
CA ALA A 21 -11.59 -6.31 -10.63
C ALA A 21 -10.34 -6.06 -11.51
N THR A 22 -9.93 -4.81 -11.69
CA THR A 22 -8.75 -4.41 -12.47
C THR A 22 -7.66 -3.78 -11.61
N ALA A 23 -7.84 -3.78 -10.29
CA ALA A 23 -6.82 -3.31 -9.36
C ALA A 23 -5.72 -4.37 -9.23
N PHE A 24 -4.49 -3.97 -9.51
CA PHE A 24 -3.31 -4.80 -9.27
C PHE A 24 -2.72 -4.45 -7.91
N PRO A 25 -2.28 -5.45 -7.11
CA PRO A 25 -1.57 -5.18 -5.87
C PRO A 25 -0.27 -4.41 -6.14
N PRO A 26 0.17 -3.52 -5.23
CA PRO A 26 1.38 -2.73 -5.41
C PRO A 26 2.62 -3.60 -5.22
N MET A 27 3.06 -4.31 -6.25
CA MET A 27 4.13 -5.33 -6.17
C MET A 27 5.45 -4.82 -5.59
N ASN A 28 5.72 -3.52 -5.70
CA ASN A 28 6.89 -2.89 -5.09
C ASN A 28 6.83 -2.83 -3.55
N LEU A 29 5.65 -2.71 -2.93
CA LEU A 29 5.54 -2.57 -1.47
C LEU A 29 5.82 -3.87 -0.71
N PRO A 30 5.29 -5.05 -1.11
CA PRO A 30 5.71 -6.32 -0.52
C PRO A 30 7.20 -6.60 -0.69
N TYR A 31 7.80 -6.20 -1.83
CA TYR A 31 9.24 -6.33 -2.02
C TYR A 31 10.02 -5.46 -1.02
N LEU A 32 9.64 -4.19 -0.86
CA LEU A 32 10.25 -3.31 0.14
C LEU A 32 10.08 -3.86 1.56
N ALA A 33 8.91 -4.39 1.90
CA ALA A 33 8.67 -5.04 3.18
C ALA A 33 9.60 -6.25 3.40
N ALA A 34 9.79 -7.08 2.37
CA ALA A 34 10.62 -8.28 2.44
C ALA A 34 12.12 -7.99 2.63
N VAL A 35 12.62 -6.88 2.06
CA VAL A 35 14.05 -6.49 2.16
C VAL A 35 14.33 -5.52 3.31
N THR A 36 13.30 -5.05 4.02
CA THR A 36 13.46 -4.20 5.21
C THR A 36 14.02 -5.04 6.36
N PRO A 37 14.99 -4.53 7.16
CA PRO A 37 15.52 -5.26 8.30
C PRO A 37 14.41 -5.74 9.24
N SER A 38 14.52 -6.98 9.72
CA SER A 38 13.53 -7.63 10.60
C SER A 38 13.30 -6.94 11.95
N SER A 39 14.13 -5.93 12.28
CA SER A 39 13.96 -5.09 13.46
C SER A 39 12.82 -4.06 13.34
N TYR A 40 12.26 -3.89 12.14
CA TYR A 40 11.13 -2.99 11.88
C TYR A 40 9.79 -3.71 12.08
N GLN A 41 8.83 -2.97 12.64
CA GLN A 41 7.41 -3.30 12.51
C GLN A 41 6.89 -2.65 11.22
N ILE A 42 6.44 -3.46 10.27
CA ILE A 42 6.05 -3.01 8.93
C ILE A 42 4.54 -3.18 8.75
N GLU A 43 3.91 -2.17 8.15
CA GLU A 43 2.49 -2.20 7.75
C GLU A 43 2.38 -1.68 6.31
N VAL A 44 1.46 -2.26 5.54
CA VAL A 44 1.21 -1.88 4.13
C VAL A 44 -0.25 -1.48 3.98
N ILE A 45 -0.48 -0.28 3.45
CA ILE A 45 -1.80 0.22 3.09
C ILE A 45 -1.89 0.34 1.57
N ASP A 46 -2.93 -0.26 1.00
CA ASP A 46 -3.29 -0.08 -0.41
C ASP A 46 -4.62 0.64 -0.54
N GLU A 47 -4.56 1.92 -0.88
CA GLU A 47 -5.75 2.76 -1.04
C GLU A 47 -6.54 2.43 -2.31
N ASN A 48 -6.04 1.56 -3.21
CA ASN A 48 -6.85 1.01 -4.31
C ASN A 48 -7.80 -0.10 -3.84
N ILE A 49 -7.54 -0.71 -2.67
CA ILE A 49 -8.39 -1.74 -2.08
C ILE A 49 -9.29 -1.13 -1.01
N GLN A 50 -8.69 -0.39 -0.08
CA GLN A 50 -9.40 0.24 1.03
C GLN A 50 -8.90 1.68 1.19
N PRO A 51 -9.72 2.69 0.86
CA PRO A 51 -9.37 4.09 1.06
C PRO A 51 -9.07 4.37 2.53
N PHE A 52 -8.01 5.13 2.79
CA PHE A 52 -7.74 5.66 4.12
C PHE A 52 -8.56 6.94 4.34
N ALA A 53 -9.13 7.08 5.54
CA ALA A 53 -9.76 8.32 5.99
C ALA A 53 -9.20 8.67 7.37
N TYR A 54 -8.57 9.84 7.46
CA TYR A 54 -8.14 10.39 8.75
C TYR A 54 -9.37 10.73 9.61
N ARG A 55 -9.30 10.46 10.92
CA ARG A 55 -10.28 10.89 11.91
C ARG A 55 -9.60 11.76 12.95
#